data_AF-A0A4Q9LA18-F1
#
_entry.id   AF-A0A4Q9LA18-F1
#
_cell.length_a   1.000
_cell.length_b   1.000
_cell.length_c   1.000
_cell.angle_alpha   90.00
_cell.angle_beta   90.00
_cell.angle_gamma   90.00
#
_symmetry.space_group_name_H-M   'P 1'
#
loop_
_entity.id
_entity.type
_entity.pdbx_description
1 polymer ?
#
loop_
_entity_poly.entity_id
_entity_poly.type
_entity_poly.pdbx_seq_one_letter_code
_entity_poly.pdbx_strand_id
1 'polypeptide(L)'
;DFSYNSLNRNDLIFISALKRLVVLKVNGVKLEGDAELDNLTLKGLTKNLKYLEIKQLNICTKDIEALAKFTVLNELKISEDSYKLLKKTNIEIPCRNIRIGKKKDYDSIDSKETDS
;
A
#
# COMPACT_ATOMS: atom_id res chain seq x y z
N ASP A 1 0.11 -9.11 -7.65
CA ASP A 1 1.22 -8.62 -6.83
C ASP A 1 1.91 -7.56 -7.67
N PHE A 2 2.03 -6.32 -7.19
CA PHE A 2 2.66 -5.22 -7.94
C PHE A 2 4.07 -4.90 -7.45
N SER A 3 4.66 -5.76 -6.63
CA SER A 3 5.95 -5.47 -6.00
C SER A 3 7.02 -5.03 -7.01
N TYR A 4 7.72 -3.93 -6.74
CA TYR A 4 8.80 -3.38 -7.57
C TYR A 4 8.42 -2.93 -9.00
N ASN A 5 7.16 -2.53 -9.21
CA ASN A 5 6.73 -1.86 -10.44
C ASN A 5 6.55 -0.36 -10.25
N SER A 6 6.49 0.38 -11.35
CA SER A 6 5.90 1.73 -11.36
C SER A 6 4.39 1.65 -11.51
N LEU A 7 3.64 2.43 -10.73
CA LEU A 7 2.19 2.61 -10.92
C LEU A 7 1.89 4.09 -11.11
N ASN A 8 1.15 4.41 -12.17
CA ASN A 8 0.59 5.74 -12.37
C ASN A 8 -0.84 5.81 -11.83
N ARG A 9 -1.45 7.00 -11.89
CA ARG A 9 -2.81 7.26 -11.43
C ARG A 9 -3.86 6.35 -12.09
N ASN A 10 -3.75 6.09 -13.40
CA ASN A 10 -4.72 5.26 -14.11
C ASN A 10 -4.65 3.79 -13.67
N ASP A 11 -3.45 3.29 -13.33
CA ASP A 11 -3.29 1.94 -12.81
C ASP A 11 -4.00 1.79 -11.45
N LEU A 12 -3.82 2.76 -10.55
CA LEU A 12 -4.49 2.76 -9.25
C LEU A 12 -6.02 2.87 -9.39
N ILE A 13 -6.51 3.72 -10.31
CA ILE A 13 -7.93 3.83 -10.62
C ILE A 13 -8.47 2.49 -11.17
N PHE A 14 -7.73 1.84 -12.07
CA PHE A 14 -8.12 0.54 -12.61
C PHE A 14 -8.21 -0.52 -11.50
N ILE A 15 -7.20 -0.59 -10.63
CA ILE A 15 -7.19 -1.50 -9.47
C ILE A 15 -8.38 -1.21 -8.55
N SER A 16 -8.72 0.07 -8.32
CA SER A 16 -9.87 0.45 -7.49
C SER A 16 -11.21 -0.11 -8.00
N ALA A 17 -11.32 -0.36 -9.31
CA ALA A 17 -12.53 -0.88 -9.94
C ALA A 17 -12.69 -2.41 -9.80
N LEU A 18 -11.65 -3.12 -9.35
CA LEU A 18 -11.65 -4.58 -9.22
C LEU A 18 -12.49 -5.05 -8.03
N LYS A 19 -13.80 -5.18 -8.25
CA LYS A 19 -14.78 -5.56 -7.20
C LYS A 19 -14.57 -6.94 -6.57
N ARG A 20 -13.81 -7.83 -7.21
CA ARG A 20 -13.49 -9.18 -6.69
C ARG A 20 -12.11 -9.26 -6.05
N LEU A 21 -11.35 -8.16 -6.04
CA LEU A 21 -10.01 -8.14 -5.44
C LEU A 21 -10.12 -8.14 -3.92
N VAL A 22 -9.64 -9.21 -3.30
CA VAL A 22 -9.67 -9.41 -1.84
C VAL A 22 -8.33 -9.22 -1.17
N VAL A 23 -7.23 -9.30 -1.93
CA VAL A 23 -5.85 -9.18 -1.46
C VAL A 23 -5.09 -8.25 -2.39
N LEU A 24 -4.45 -7.22 -1.83
CA LEU A 24 -3.59 -6.29 -2.57
C LEU A 24 -2.27 -6.12 -1.83
N LYS A 25 -1.17 -6.18 -2.59
CA LYS A 25 0.19 -5.94 -2.10
C LYS A 25 0.86 -4.90 -2.99
N VAL A 26 1.27 -3.80 -2.38
CA VAL A 26 1.94 -2.65 -3.00
C VAL A 26 3.26 -2.46 -2.27
N ASN A 27 4.30 -3.18 -2.72
CA ASN A 27 5.59 -3.22 -2.03
C ASN A 27 6.71 -2.71 -2.94
N GLY A 28 7.45 -1.70 -2.51
CA GLY A 28 8.56 -1.15 -3.32
C GLY A 28 8.08 -0.60 -4.65
N VAL A 29 6.82 -0.16 -4.72
CA VAL A 29 6.23 0.44 -5.90
C VAL A 29 6.63 1.90 -5.97
N LYS A 30 7.05 2.35 -7.16
CA LYS A 30 7.22 3.77 -7.44
C LYS A 30 5.90 4.35 -7.93
N LEU A 31 5.34 5.28 -7.18
CA LEU A 31 4.18 6.05 -7.63
C LEU A 31 4.65 7.18 -8.55
N GLU A 32 4.09 7.26 -9.75
CA GLU A 32 4.50 8.23 -10.77
C GLU A 32 3.49 9.36 -10.96
N GLY A 33 4.01 10.57 -11.20
CA GLY A 33 3.18 11.76 -11.46
C GLY A 33 2.32 12.12 -10.26
N ASP A 34 1.01 12.17 -10.47
CA ASP A 34 -0.02 12.48 -9.48
C ASP A 34 -0.66 11.22 -8.86
N ALA A 35 -0.03 10.06 -8.98
CA ALA A 35 -0.49 8.82 -8.37
C ALA A 35 -0.43 8.90 -6.83
N GLU A 36 -1.58 8.76 -6.18
CA GLU A 36 -1.73 8.76 -4.71
C GLU A 36 -2.51 7.51 -4.26
N LEU A 37 -2.27 7.00 -3.04
CA LEU A 37 -2.99 5.81 -2.55
C LEU A 37 -4.51 6.05 -2.44
N ASP A 38 -4.93 7.31 -2.33
CA ASP A 38 -6.34 7.68 -2.33
C ASP A 38 -7.06 7.26 -3.62
N ASN A 39 -6.32 7.08 -4.72
CA ASN A 39 -6.87 6.66 -6.01
C ASN A 39 -7.43 5.24 -5.92
N LEU A 40 -6.91 4.40 -5.01
CA LEU A 40 -7.45 3.07 -4.71
C LEU A 40 -8.85 3.12 -4.08
N THR A 41 -9.28 4.29 -3.59
CA THR A 41 -10.57 4.49 -2.92
C THR A 41 -11.68 5.03 -3.83
N LEU A 42 -11.37 5.34 -5.09
CA LEU A 42 -12.28 6.02 -6.02
C LEU A 42 -13.46 5.17 -6.51
N LYS A 43 -13.37 3.84 -6.39
CA LYS A 43 -14.40 2.90 -6.87
C LYS A 43 -14.74 1.88 -5.77
N GLY A 44 -15.06 0.64 -6.16
CA GLY A 44 -15.66 -0.36 -5.27
C GLY A 44 -14.69 -1.16 -4.40
N LEU A 45 -13.37 -0.95 -4.52
CA LEU A 45 -12.36 -1.75 -3.85
C LEU A 45 -12.47 -1.71 -2.32
N THR A 46 -12.79 -0.55 -1.75
CA THR A 46 -12.90 -0.32 -0.30
C THR A 46 -13.92 -1.21 0.40
N LYS A 47 -14.89 -1.74 -0.36
CA LYS A 47 -15.97 -2.61 0.15
C LYS A 47 -15.66 -4.10 0.04
N ASN A 48 -14.52 -4.48 -0.56
CA ASN A 48 -14.21 -5.89 -0.85
C ASN A 48 -12.81 -6.32 -0.38
N LEU A 49 -11.87 -5.38 -0.27
CA LEU A 49 -10.49 -5.69 0.06
C LEU A 49 -10.34 -6.09 1.53
N LYS A 50 -9.95 -7.35 1.77
CA LYS A 50 -9.79 -7.92 3.11
C LYS A 50 -8.35 -7.86 3.62
N TYR A 51 -7.38 -7.81 2.71
CA TYR A 51 -5.96 -7.75 3.03
C TYR A 51 -5.26 -6.69 2.19
N LEU A 52 -4.51 -5.82 2.85
CA LEU A 52 -3.67 -4.80 2.21
C LEU A 52 -2.27 -4.82 2.82
N GLU A 53 -1.25 -5.03 1.99
CA GLU A 53 0.15 -4.85 2.37
C GLU A 53 0.73 -3.66 1.59
N ILE A 54 1.26 -2.66 2.31
CA ILE A 54 1.97 -1.51 1.74
C ILE A 54 3.34 -1.42 2.42
N LYS A 55 4.40 -1.74 1.69
CA LYS A 55 5.78 -1.63 2.19
C LYS A 55 6.63 -0.80 1.25
N GLN A 56 7.69 -0.20 1.78
CA GLN A 56 8.66 0.55 0.99
C GLN A 56 7.99 1.66 0.15
N LEU A 57 6.90 2.22 0.66
CA LEU A 57 6.23 3.41 0.17
C LEU A 57 6.11 4.38 1.35
N ASN A 58 6.50 5.64 1.15
CA ASN A 58 6.34 6.67 2.17
C ASN A 58 4.89 7.14 2.16
N ILE A 59 4.09 6.68 3.13
CA ILE A 59 2.72 7.14 3.27
C ILE A 59 2.68 8.48 4.04
N CYS A 60 1.77 9.36 3.64
CA CYS A 60 1.50 10.63 4.31
C CYS A 60 0.13 10.60 5.04
N THR A 61 -0.26 11.72 5.66
CA THR A 61 -1.54 11.84 6.36
C THR A 61 -2.74 11.59 5.43
N LYS A 62 -2.71 12.07 4.18
CA LYS A 62 -3.78 11.83 3.21
C LYS A 62 -3.96 10.34 2.88
N ASP A 63 -2.85 9.60 2.79
CA ASP A 63 -2.90 8.16 2.56
C ASP A 63 -3.54 7.43 3.75
N ILE A 64 -3.30 7.92 4.98
CA ILE A 64 -3.95 7.38 6.18
C ILE A 64 -5.46 7.65 6.15
N GLU A 65 -5.89 8.85 5.75
CA GLU A 65 -7.31 9.16 5.54
C GLU A 65 -7.94 8.26 4.47
N ALA A 66 -7.20 7.94 3.40
CA ALA A 66 -7.64 6.98 2.39
C ALA A 66 -7.77 5.56 2.97
N LEU A 67 -6.81 5.11 3.78
CA LEU A 67 -6.86 3.81 4.45
C LEU A 67 -8.09 3.67 5.35
N ALA A 68 -8.55 4.75 5.98
CA ALA A 68 -9.76 4.75 6.81
C ALA A 68 -11.04 4.42 6.01
N LYS A 69 -11.02 4.57 4.67
CA LYS A 69 -12.18 4.27 3.82
C LYS A 69 -12.38 2.78 3.57
N PHE A 70 -11.42 1.91 3.89
CA PHE A 70 -11.51 0.45 3.66
C PHE A 70 -12.31 -0.26 4.76
N THR A 71 -13.63 -0.29 4.63
CA THR A 71 -14.55 -0.70 5.69
C THR A 71 -14.58 -2.21 6.01
N VAL A 72 -14.02 -3.05 5.14
CA VAL A 72 -14.02 -4.52 5.31
C VAL A 72 -12.61 -5.11 5.49
N LEU A 73 -11.62 -4.26 5.78
CA LEU A 73 -10.23 -4.68 5.91
C LEU A 73 -10.07 -5.54 7.17
N ASN A 74 -9.57 -6.77 7.01
CA ASN A 74 -9.27 -7.66 8.14
C ASN A 74 -7.81 -7.52 8.59
N GLU A 75 -6.91 -7.31 7.64
CA GLU A 75 -5.48 -7.17 7.91
C GLU A 75 -4.87 -6.05 7.07
N LEU A 76 -4.19 -5.13 7.75
CA LEU A 76 -3.35 -4.09 7.17
C LEU A 76 -1.91 -4.35 7.59
N LYS A 77 -1.01 -4.44 6.62
CA LYS A 77 0.41 -4.62 6.88
C LYS A 77 1.22 -3.48 6.29
N ILE A 78 1.83 -2.67 7.15
CA ILE A 78 2.53 -1.43 6.79
C ILE A 78 3.94 -1.39 7.35
N SER A 79 4.79 -0.49 6.85
CA SER A 79 6.13 -0.26 7.42
C SER A 79 6.05 0.32 8.83
N GLU A 80 7.15 0.23 9.59
CA GLU A 80 7.24 0.80 10.94
C GLU A 80 7.01 2.33 10.94
N ASP A 81 7.60 3.05 9.99
CA ASP A 81 7.44 4.50 9.88
C ASP A 81 5.99 4.90 9.57
N SER A 82 5.35 4.14 8.67
CA SER A 82 3.92 4.27 8.37
C SER A 82 3.06 4.06 9.61
N TYR A 83 3.39 3.05 10.42
CA TYR A 83 2.67 2.77 11.66
C TYR A 83 2.86 3.88 12.71
N LYS A 84 4.07 4.43 12.82
CA LYS A 84 4.35 5.60 13.69
C LYS A 84 3.53 6.82 13.25
N LEU A 85 3.45 7.09 11.93
CA LEU A 85 2.63 8.18 11.41
C LEU A 85 1.14 7.95 11.71
N LEU A 86 0.63 6.74 11.44
CA LEU A 86 -0.75 6.36 11.76
C LEU A 86 -1.10 6.63 13.23
N LYS A 87 -0.21 6.28 14.17
CA LYS A 87 -0.42 6.55 15.60
C LYS A 87 -0.43 8.04 15.95
N LYS A 88 0.26 8.88 15.17
CA LYS A 88 0.27 10.34 15.37
C LYS A 88 -0.98 11.04 14.85
N THR A 89 -1.60 10.53 13.78
CA THR A 89 -2.76 11.20 13.16
C THR A 89 -4.05 11.05 13.96
N ASN A 90 -4.11 10.11 14.91
CA ASN A 90 -5.32 9.78 15.67
C ASN A 90 -6.52 9.37 14.80
N ILE A 91 -6.28 8.95 13.56
CA ILE A 91 -7.30 8.45 12.63
C ILE A 91 -7.53 6.97 12.92
N GLU A 92 -8.80 6.60 13.13
CA GLU A 92 -9.19 5.21 13.29
C GLU A 92 -9.27 4.52 11.92
N ILE A 93 -8.52 3.43 11.76
CA ILE A 93 -8.62 2.57 10.57
C ILE A 93 -9.54 1.41 10.93
N PRO A 94 -10.65 1.19 10.20
CA PRO A 94 -11.59 0.10 10.46
C PRO A 94 -10.98 -1.25 10.02
N CYS A 95 -9.95 -1.69 10.72
CA CYS A 95 -9.18 -2.90 10.45
C CYS A 95 -8.96 -3.70 11.74
N ARG A 96 -9.23 -5.01 11.69
CA ARG A 96 -9.09 -5.88 12.86
C ARG A 96 -7.64 -6.05 13.30
N ASN A 97 -6.73 -6.22 12.34
CA ASN A 97 -5.33 -6.53 12.61
C ASN A 97 -4.41 -5.59 11.83
N ILE A 98 -3.72 -4.71 12.53
CA ILE A 98 -2.64 -3.90 11.95
C ILE A 98 -1.31 -4.55 12.34
N ARG A 99 -0.53 -4.95 11.34
CA ARG A 99 0.77 -5.60 11.51
C ARG A 99 1.89 -4.74 10.93
N ILE A 100 3.03 -4.75 11.61
CA ILE A 100 4.24 -4.11 11.11
C ILE A 100 4.96 -5.10 10.20
N GLY A 101 5.13 -4.74 8.93
CA GLY A 101 5.90 -5.50 7.96
C GLY A 101 7.36 -5.11 8.02
N LYS A 102 8.26 -6.09 8.21
CA LYS A 102 9.70 -5.89 8.03
C LYS A 102 9.97 -5.41 6.59
N LYS A 103 10.80 -4.37 6.43
CA LYS A 103 11.44 -4.09 5.15
C LYS A 103 12.21 -5.36 4.76
N LYS A 104 12.10 -5.78 3.51
CA LYS A 104 13.06 -6.73 2.96
C LYS A 104 14.20 -5.89 2.42
N ASP A 105 15.37 -5.98 3.04
CA ASP A 105 16.59 -5.33 2.56
C ASP A 105 17.01 -6.07 1.28
N TYR A 106 16.62 -5.54 0.13
CA TYR A 106 17.00 -6.08 -1.19
C TYR A 106 18.13 -5.31 -1.85
N ASP A 107 18.77 -4.36 -1.14
CA ASP A 107 20.00 -3.67 -1.57
C ASP A 107 21.20 -4.63 -1.75
N SER A 108 20.99 -5.94 -1.62
CA SER A 108 21.97 -7.00 -1.87
C SER A 108 21.76 -7.77 -3.18
N ILE A 109 20.81 -7.38 -4.03
CA ILE A 109 20.64 -7.94 -5.39
C ILE A 109 20.92 -6.87 -6.45
N ASP A 110 22.12 -6.27 -6.44
CA ASP A 110 22.68 -5.66 -7.67
C ASP A 110 24.20 -5.47 -7.61
N SER A 111 24.92 -6.39 -6.97
CA SER A 111 26.39 -6.33 -6.92
C SER A 111 27.03 -7.71 -6.89
N LYS A 112 26.60 -8.61 -7.78
CA LYS A 112 27.45 -9.69 -8.30
C LYS A 112 27.07 -9.96 -9.76
N GLU A 113 28.11 -10.08 -10.58
CA GLU A 113 28.11 -10.45 -12.00
C GLU A 113 27.92 -9.33 -13.03
N THR A 114 28.90 -8.42 -13.09
CA THR A 114 29.69 -8.28 -14.33
C THR A 114 31.14 -8.04 -13.94
N ASP A 115 31.86 -9.12 -13.67
CA ASP A 115 33.33 -9.13 -13.76
C ASP A 115 33.73 -9.94 -15.00
N SER A 116 34.32 -9.20 -15.95
CA SER A 116 35.18 -9.63 -17.08
C SER A 116 34.58 -10.40 -18.25
#